data_AF-L1M8T9-F1
#
_entry.id   AF-L1M8T9-F1
#
_cell.length_a   1.000
_cell.length_b   1.000
_cell.length_c   1.000
_cell.angle_alpha   90.00
_cell.angle_beta   90.00
_cell.angle_gamma   90.00
#
_symmetry.space_group_name_H-M   'P 1'
#
loop_
_entity.id
_entity.type
_entity.pdbx_description
1 polymer ?
#
loop_
_entity_poly.entity_id
_entity_poly.type
_entity_poly.pdbx_seq_one_letter_code
_entity_poly.pdbx_strand_id
1 'polypeptide(L)'
;MGQSLQMITELRERLDVFLGKLRQRGEEIAAEARAAAPEIKANDTDEYKRSFLAFQTGIGNQMHQLVEKAEQVFHKQFSVYMSVEDHDVRAVFLEAEDAVEDFSDYIDTLTESIFMESETDDAEKQYNQAVADWKEAAARFTCSQCSAPIPVTQLYYQAQYLTCTGCGTQTTFMPSTAMRNAPQAAEALAELRTRHIEEENYRIATSPGGWVGQVIMLHINYELAQHRELVRLLPAYAETRVDFLRKSIVEEARTKGHTKLEPAGTREADVTYYNVMGSLGDTMRNLRAAQDTQFANIVELIVRDLARPGCEVANAIINGTYTDELWEKYAAIASRSPEDY
;
A
#
# COMPACT_ATOMS: atom_id res chain seq x y z
N MET A 1 40.52 -23.19 0.13
CA MET A 1 39.77 -21.96 0.39
C MET A 1 40.63 -20.81 -0.09
N GLY A 2 40.19 -20.04 -1.09
CA GLY A 2 40.99 -18.95 -1.67
C GLY A 2 41.14 -17.78 -0.70
N GLN A 3 42.26 -17.04 -0.77
CA GLN A 3 42.54 -15.91 0.11
C GLN A 3 41.45 -14.82 0.07
N SER A 4 40.89 -14.54 -1.12
CA SER A 4 39.80 -13.57 -1.30
C SER A 4 38.49 -13.99 -0.61
N LEU A 5 38.16 -15.28 -0.65
CA LEU A 5 36.98 -15.83 0.03
C LEU A 5 37.09 -15.67 1.54
N GLN A 6 38.25 -15.97 2.12
CA GLN A 6 38.46 -15.75 3.56
C GLN A 6 38.31 -14.27 3.94
N MET A 7 38.89 -13.36 3.15
CA MET A 7 38.85 -11.92 3.44
C MET A 7 37.44 -11.34 3.38
N ILE A 8 36.62 -11.74 2.41
CA ILE A 8 35.24 -11.26 2.30
C ILE A 8 34.35 -11.84 3.39
N THR A 9 34.54 -13.11 3.78
CA THR A 9 33.80 -13.71 4.91
C THR A 9 34.11 -13.00 6.23
N GLU A 10 35.38 -12.72 6.54
CA GLU A 10 35.75 -11.94 7.74
C GLU A 10 35.23 -10.49 7.70
N LEU A 11 35.05 -9.94 6.50
CA LEU A 11 34.45 -8.62 6.32
C LEU A 11 32.92 -8.65 6.53
N ARG A 12 32.25 -9.70 6.05
CA ARG A 12 30.82 -9.97 6.27
C ARG A 12 30.49 -10.05 7.76
N GLU A 13 31.24 -10.84 8.53
CA GLU A 13 31.02 -10.98 9.99
C GLU A 13 31.15 -9.62 10.71
N ARG A 14 32.10 -8.78 10.29
CA ARG A 14 32.26 -7.42 10.84
C ARG A 14 31.12 -6.50 10.45
N LEU A 15 30.58 -6.64 9.23
CA LEU A 15 29.40 -5.92 8.79
C LEU A 15 28.19 -6.31 9.65
N ASP A 16 27.97 -7.58 9.94
CA ASP A 16 26.83 -8.03 10.75
C ASP A 16 26.87 -7.46 12.18
N VAL A 17 28.04 -7.47 12.82
CA VAL A 17 28.23 -6.84 14.14
C VAL A 17 27.99 -5.33 14.08
N PHE A 18 28.40 -4.68 12.98
CA PHE A 18 28.18 -3.26 12.79
C PHE A 18 26.70 -2.91 12.60
N LEU A 19 26.01 -3.64 11.71
CA LEU A 19 24.57 -3.49 11.48
C LEU A 19 23.78 -3.76 12.78
N GLY A 20 24.15 -4.78 13.56
CA GLY A 20 23.53 -5.05 14.86
C GLY A 20 23.61 -3.87 15.83
N LYS A 21 24.74 -3.14 15.85
CA LYS A 21 24.89 -1.93 16.68
C LYS A 21 24.04 -0.76 16.16
N LEU A 22 23.92 -0.62 14.84
CA LEU A 22 23.05 0.41 14.25
C LEU A 22 21.57 0.10 14.53
N ARG A 23 21.16 -1.18 14.46
CA ARG A 23 19.81 -1.62 14.85
C ARG A 23 19.50 -1.24 16.29
N GLN A 24 20.38 -1.61 17.23
CA GLN A 24 20.22 -1.22 18.64
C GLN A 24 20.09 0.30 18.80
N ARG A 25 20.89 1.08 18.06
CA ARG A 25 20.79 2.54 18.11
C ARG A 25 19.46 3.06 17.58
N GLY A 26 18.94 2.47 16.50
CA GLY A 26 17.60 2.77 15.97
C GLY A 26 16.51 2.47 17.00
N GLU A 27 16.59 1.33 17.68
CA GLU A 27 15.64 0.95 18.75
C GLU A 27 15.65 1.94 19.93
N GLU A 28 16.84 2.41 20.33
CA GLU A 28 16.99 3.45 21.36
C GLU A 28 16.31 4.76 20.94
N ILE A 29 16.60 5.24 19.72
CA ILE A 29 15.98 6.46 19.17
C ILE A 29 14.46 6.30 19.11
N ALA A 30 13.97 5.15 18.65
CA ALA A 30 12.54 4.87 18.57
C ALA A 30 11.88 4.85 19.96
N ALA A 31 12.52 4.25 20.96
CA ALA A 31 12.00 4.22 22.33
C ALA A 31 11.94 5.63 22.95
N GLU A 32 13.00 6.43 22.79
CA GLU A 32 13.04 7.83 23.23
C GLU A 32 11.97 8.67 22.53
N ALA A 33 11.82 8.50 21.21
CA ALA A 33 10.84 9.23 20.43
C ALA A 33 9.39 8.89 20.81
N ARG A 34 9.08 7.60 21.00
CA ARG A 34 7.75 7.15 21.47
C ARG A 34 7.40 7.71 22.84
N ALA A 35 8.38 7.83 23.74
CA ALA A 35 8.15 8.41 25.07
C ALA A 35 7.88 9.93 25.00
N ALA A 36 8.58 10.65 24.11
CA ALA A 36 8.47 12.11 24.00
C ALA A 36 7.29 12.59 23.13
N ALA A 37 6.88 11.80 22.13
CA ALA A 37 5.89 12.19 21.14
C ALA A 37 4.56 12.69 21.73
N PRO A 38 3.94 12.02 22.73
CA PRO A 38 2.64 12.47 23.28
C PRO A 38 2.70 13.86 23.90
N GLU A 39 3.77 14.16 24.66
CA GLU A 39 3.94 15.45 25.32
C GLU A 39 4.18 16.57 24.31
N ILE A 40 5.08 16.35 23.34
CA ILE A 40 5.38 17.33 22.29
C ILE A 40 4.11 17.67 21.50
N LYS A 41 3.32 16.65 21.16
CA LYS A 41 2.06 16.81 20.41
C LYS A 41 0.98 17.54 21.20
N ALA A 42 0.86 17.23 22.50
CA ALA A 42 -0.12 17.86 23.39
C ALA A 42 0.19 19.35 23.60
N ASN A 43 1.48 19.69 23.70
CA ASN A 43 1.94 21.06 23.88
C ASN A 43 1.92 21.90 22.60
N ASP A 44 1.85 21.27 21.42
CA ASP A 44 1.72 21.97 20.15
C ASP A 44 0.29 22.46 19.94
N THR A 45 0.03 23.74 20.22
CA THR A 45 -1.29 24.37 20.07
C THR A 45 -1.57 24.89 18.66
N ASP A 46 -0.61 24.76 17.74
CA ASP A 46 -0.79 25.15 16.33
C ASP A 46 -1.82 24.23 15.64
N GLU A 47 -2.70 24.83 14.83
CA GLU A 47 -3.73 24.10 14.07
C GLU A 47 -3.12 23.00 13.18
N TYR A 48 -1.92 23.23 12.66
CA TYR A 48 -1.20 22.31 11.78
C TYR A 48 -0.11 21.51 12.50
N LYS A 49 -0.02 21.59 13.83
CA LYS A 49 0.94 20.84 14.64
C LYS A 49 2.39 20.93 14.14
N ARG A 50 2.81 22.12 13.71
CA ARG A 50 4.13 22.34 13.06
C ARG A 50 5.32 21.93 13.91
N SER A 51 5.26 22.10 15.23
CA SER A 51 6.36 21.71 16.13
C SER A 51 6.45 20.19 16.23
N PHE A 52 5.31 19.51 16.26
CA PHE A 52 5.24 18.06 16.22
C PHE A 52 5.72 17.50 14.87
N LEU A 53 5.33 18.12 13.74
CA LEU A 53 5.84 17.76 12.41
C LEU A 53 7.37 17.93 12.31
N ALA A 54 7.92 18.99 12.90
CA ALA A 54 9.37 19.21 12.94
C ALA A 54 10.07 18.13 13.78
N PHE A 55 9.45 17.70 14.88
CA PHE A 55 9.93 16.58 15.68
C PHE A 55 9.93 15.26 14.87
N GLN A 56 8.83 14.92 14.20
CA GLN A 56 8.75 13.75 13.32
C GLN A 56 9.85 13.78 12.25
N THR A 57 10.01 14.91 11.56
CA THR A 57 11.06 15.11 10.56
C THR A 57 12.46 14.92 11.17
N GLY A 58 12.69 15.44 12.37
CA GLY A 58 13.96 15.30 13.07
C GLY A 58 14.30 13.86 13.44
N ILE A 59 13.30 13.07 13.84
CA ILE A 59 13.47 11.64 14.13
C ILE A 59 13.71 10.86 12.83
N GLY A 60 12.93 11.11 11.77
CA GLY A 60 13.11 10.48 10.47
C GLY A 60 14.52 10.71 9.91
N ASN A 61 15.04 11.94 10.02
CA ASN A 61 16.42 12.25 9.61
C ASN A 61 17.48 11.49 10.43
N GLN A 62 17.28 11.31 11.74
CA GLN A 62 18.21 10.54 12.58
C GLN A 62 18.22 9.06 12.19
N MET A 63 17.05 8.50 11.89
CA MET A 63 16.91 7.12 11.44
C MET A 63 17.55 6.92 10.06
N HIS A 64 17.27 7.82 9.12
CA HIS A 64 17.86 7.80 7.77
C HIS A 64 19.40 7.88 7.80
N GLN A 65 19.98 8.68 8.71
CA GLN A 65 21.44 8.72 8.88
C GLN A 65 22.06 7.38 9.31
N LEU A 66 21.29 6.49 9.96
CA LEU A 66 21.76 5.14 10.26
C LEU A 66 21.84 4.28 8.98
N VAL A 67 20.83 4.39 8.11
CA VAL A 67 20.77 3.73 6.80
C VAL A 67 21.92 4.20 5.92
N GLU A 68 22.06 5.51 5.71
CA GLU A 68 23.15 6.09 4.90
C GLU A 68 24.52 5.61 5.39
N LYS A 69 24.69 5.47 6.71
CA LYS A 69 25.96 5.00 7.29
C LYS A 69 26.20 3.51 7.01
N ALA A 70 25.16 2.68 7.02
CA ALA A 70 25.27 1.27 6.63
C ALA A 70 25.67 1.13 5.16
N GLU A 71 24.96 1.83 4.27
CA GLU A 71 25.23 1.85 2.83
C GLU A 71 26.64 2.35 2.51
N GLN A 72 27.07 3.45 3.15
CA GLN A 72 28.41 4.01 2.96
C GLN A 72 29.50 3.04 3.39
N VAL A 73 29.32 2.35 4.52
CA VAL A 73 30.30 1.35 5.00
C VAL A 73 30.33 0.15 4.05
N PHE A 74 29.18 -0.34 3.62
CA PHE A 74 29.09 -1.41 2.63
C PHE A 74 29.81 -1.03 1.33
N HIS A 75 29.41 0.07 0.70
CA HIS A 75 30.00 0.54 -0.55
C HIS A 75 31.52 0.72 -0.44
N LYS A 76 31.99 1.32 0.66
CA LYS A 76 33.42 1.55 0.89
C LYS A 76 34.22 0.25 1.05
N GLN A 77 33.67 -0.75 1.73
CA GLN A 77 34.40 -1.96 2.10
C GLN A 77 34.22 -3.11 1.09
N PHE A 78 33.08 -3.18 0.41
CA PHE A 78 32.70 -4.30 -0.45
C PHE A 78 32.81 -4.01 -1.96
N SER A 79 32.90 -2.73 -2.40
CA SER A 79 32.96 -2.38 -3.84
C SER A 79 34.09 -3.06 -4.62
N VAL A 80 35.20 -3.38 -3.95
CA VAL A 80 36.31 -4.16 -4.51
C VAL A 80 35.90 -5.57 -4.97
N TYR A 81 34.86 -6.15 -4.39
CA TYR A 81 34.35 -7.48 -4.73
C TYR A 81 33.20 -7.48 -5.75
N MET A 82 32.69 -6.30 -6.13
CA MET A 82 31.52 -6.15 -7.00
C MET A 82 31.68 -6.83 -8.37
N SER A 83 32.90 -6.81 -8.92
CA SER A 83 33.22 -7.37 -10.25
C SER A 83 34.01 -8.68 -10.19
N VAL A 84 34.03 -9.36 -9.04
CA VAL A 84 34.76 -10.63 -8.89
C VAL A 84 33.91 -11.77 -9.47
N GLU A 85 34.49 -12.54 -10.40
CA GLU A 85 33.83 -13.66 -11.09
C GLU A 85 33.83 -14.98 -10.29
N ASP A 86 34.56 -15.04 -9.17
CA ASP A 86 34.56 -16.19 -8.29
C ASP A 86 33.18 -16.35 -7.63
N HIS A 87 32.55 -17.51 -7.85
CA HIS A 87 31.19 -17.79 -7.44
C HIS A 87 30.99 -17.69 -5.92
N ASP A 88 31.93 -18.21 -5.13
CA ASP A 88 31.81 -18.22 -3.67
C ASP A 88 32.01 -16.82 -3.09
N VAL A 89 32.95 -16.04 -3.65
CA VAL A 89 33.14 -14.62 -3.28
C VAL A 89 31.91 -13.80 -3.66
N ARG A 90 31.33 -14.05 -4.84
CA ARG A 90 30.14 -13.35 -5.31
C ARG A 90 28.94 -13.64 -4.42
N ALA A 91 28.76 -14.89 -3.98
CA ALA A 91 27.69 -15.26 -3.05
C ALA A 91 27.78 -14.47 -1.73
N VAL A 92 28.97 -14.42 -1.10
CA VAL A 92 29.16 -13.68 0.16
C VAL A 92 28.97 -12.16 -0.03
N PHE A 93 29.34 -11.62 -1.19
CA PHE A 93 29.06 -10.22 -1.53
C PHE A 93 27.56 -9.93 -1.58
N LEU A 94 26.80 -10.80 -2.27
CA LEU A 94 25.34 -10.63 -2.40
C LEU A 94 24.66 -10.74 -1.03
N GLU A 95 25.04 -11.72 -0.20
CA GLU A 95 24.54 -11.82 1.18
C GLU A 95 24.83 -10.57 2.02
N ALA A 96 25.95 -9.88 1.75
CA ALA A 96 26.29 -8.63 2.42
C ALA A 96 25.45 -7.45 1.93
N GLU A 97 25.11 -7.42 0.64
CA GLU A 97 24.21 -6.45 0.03
C GLU A 97 22.80 -6.60 0.59
N ASP A 98 22.25 -7.82 0.54
CA ASP A 98 20.93 -8.18 1.06
C ASP A 98 20.78 -7.78 2.53
N ALA A 99 21.82 -7.98 3.35
CA ALA A 99 21.74 -7.62 4.77
C ALA A 99 21.72 -6.11 5.06
N VAL A 100 22.26 -5.30 4.15
CA VAL A 100 22.19 -3.84 4.24
C VAL A 100 20.81 -3.37 3.81
N GLU A 101 20.23 -3.99 2.77
CA GLU A 101 18.85 -3.77 2.34
C GLU A 101 17.86 -4.14 3.47
N ASP A 102 17.96 -5.35 4.02
CA ASP A 102 17.18 -5.81 5.19
C ASP A 102 17.30 -4.86 6.39
N PHE A 103 18.48 -4.26 6.58
CA PHE A 103 18.68 -3.27 7.64
C PHE A 103 17.97 -1.95 7.34
N SER A 104 18.01 -1.47 6.09
CA SER A 104 17.29 -0.28 5.64
C SER A 104 15.80 -0.44 5.91
N ASP A 105 15.22 -1.54 5.42
CA ASP A 105 13.79 -1.83 5.56
C ASP A 105 13.36 -1.91 7.02
N TYR A 106 14.20 -2.53 7.85
CA TYR A 106 13.97 -2.60 9.29
C TYR A 106 13.93 -1.21 9.92
N ILE A 107 14.85 -0.31 9.56
CA ILE A 107 14.90 1.05 10.10
C ILE A 107 13.71 1.88 9.62
N ASP A 108 13.29 1.73 8.36
CA ASP A 108 12.12 2.41 7.82
C ASP A 108 10.84 1.96 8.54
N THR A 109 10.63 0.63 8.65
CA THR A 109 9.53 0.04 9.42
C THR A 109 9.52 0.52 10.87
N LEU A 110 10.70 0.54 11.51
CA LEU A 110 10.85 1.01 12.88
C LEU A 110 10.48 2.49 13.00
N THR A 111 10.89 3.33 12.04
CA THR A 111 10.59 4.76 12.01
C THR A 111 9.09 5.03 11.92
N GLU A 112 8.41 4.35 11.00
CA GLU A 112 6.95 4.45 10.83
C GLU A 112 6.20 4.05 12.10
N SER A 113 6.64 2.99 12.75
CA SER A 113 6.02 2.49 13.99
C SER A 113 6.15 3.43 15.20
N ILE A 114 6.99 4.48 15.14
CA ILE A 114 7.12 5.46 16.24
C ILE A 114 5.84 6.29 16.38
N PHE A 115 5.21 6.66 15.26
CA PHE A 115 4.12 7.64 15.23
C PHE A 115 2.76 7.05 14.92
N MET A 116 2.70 5.74 14.63
CA MET A 116 1.48 5.03 14.21
C MET A 116 0.27 5.22 15.13
N GLU A 117 0.41 5.06 16.45
CA GLU A 117 -0.71 5.24 17.38
C GLU A 117 -1.23 6.69 17.36
N SER A 118 -0.29 7.64 17.30
CA SER A 118 -0.59 9.08 17.25
C SER A 118 -1.31 9.47 15.94
N GLU A 119 -0.92 8.89 14.82
CA GLU A 119 -1.57 9.10 13.51
C GLU A 119 -2.97 8.49 13.48
N THR A 120 -3.15 7.31 14.06
CA THR A 120 -4.46 6.65 14.19
C THR A 120 -5.44 7.48 14.99
N ASP A 121 -5.00 7.93 16.16
CA ASP A 121 -5.78 8.78 17.03
C ASP A 121 -6.22 10.09 16.36
N ASP A 122 -5.33 10.69 15.56
CA ASP A 122 -5.63 11.94 14.87
C ASP A 122 -6.55 11.76 13.69
N ALA A 123 -6.30 10.76 12.84
CA ALA A 123 -7.14 10.47 11.68
C ALA A 123 -8.57 10.13 12.14
N GLU A 124 -8.70 9.35 13.22
CA GLU A 124 -10.00 9.03 13.81
C GLU A 124 -10.68 10.26 14.41
N LYS A 125 -9.96 11.11 15.16
CA LYS A 125 -10.52 12.37 15.70
C LYS A 125 -10.97 13.31 14.59
N GLN A 126 -10.15 13.52 13.56
CA GLN A 126 -10.48 14.40 12.43
C GLN A 126 -11.71 13.90 11.67
N TYR A 127 -11.76 12.59 11.36
CA TYR A 127 -12.90 12.00 10.68
C TYR A 127 -14.18 12.07 11.54
N ASN A 128 -14.09 11.75 12.83
CA ASN A 128 -15.23 11.83 13.74
C ASN A 128 -15.75 13.27 13.89
N GLN A 129 -14.86 14.27 13.91
CA GLN A 129 -15.27 15.67 13.90
C GLN A 129 -16.01 16.02 12.60
N ALA A 130 -15.51 15.59 11.45
CA ALA A 130 -16.19 15.80 10.16
C ALA A 130 -17.59 15.19 10.13
N VAL A 131 -17.75 13.98 10.68
CA VAL A 131 -19.06 13.31 10.81
C VAL A 131 -19.98 14.04 11.78
N ALA A 132 -19.47 14.55 12.90
CA ALA A 132 -20.24 15.32 13.86
C ALA A 132 -20.74 16.64 13.26
N ASP A 133 -19.85 17.41 12.62
CA ASP A 133 -20.16 18.65 11.91
C ASP A 133 -21.22 18.41 10.83
N TRP A 134 -21.08 17.34 10.05
CA TRP A 134 -22.05 16.99 9.03
C TRP A 134 -23.42 16.70 9.62
N LYS A 135 -23.51 15.89 10.69
CA LYS A 135 -24.79 15.57 11.35
C LYS A 135 -25.48 16.82 11.89
N GLU A 136 -24.73 17.72 12.51
CA GLU A 136 -25.27 18.99 13.02
C GLU A 136 -25.75 19.90 11.89
N ALA A 137 -24.93 20.07 10.84
CA ALA A 137 -25.28 20.88 9.68
C ALA A 137 -26.49 20.32 8.92
N ALA A 138 -26.54 19.00 8.71
CA ALA A 138 -27.64 18.30 8.07
C ALA A 138 -28.97 18.47 8.82
N ALA A 139 -28.93 18.37 10.16
CA ALA A 139 -30.12 18.52 10.99
C ALA A 139 -30.74 19.92 10.95
N ARG A 140 -29.94 20.95 10.63
CA ARG A 140 -30.38 22.36 10.59
C ARG A 140 -30.55 22.88 9.17
N PHE A 141 -30.23 22.09 8.14
CA PHE A 141 -30.24 22.55 6.76
C PHE A 141 -31.66 22.73 6.23
N THR A 142 -32.01 23.97 5.90
CA THR A 142 -33.34 24.35 5.45
C THR A 142 -33.25 25.22 4.20
N CYS A 143 -34.30 25.21 3.39
CA CYS A 143 -34.40 26.04 2.20
C CYS A 143 -34.43 27.53 2.56
N SER A 144 -33.60 28.33 1.92
CA SER A 144 -33.54 29.78 2.16
C SER A 144 -34.80 30.54 1.74
N GLN A 145 -35.66 29.95 0.89
CA GLN A 145 -36.88 30.58 0.38
C GLN A 145 -38.14 30.19 1.15
N CYS A 146 -38.31 28.90 1.46
CA CYS A 146 -39.55 28.39 2.07
C CYS A 146 -39.35 27.75 3.45
N SER A 147 -38.12 27.74 3.96
CA SER A 147 -37.72 27.14 5.24
C SER A 147 -37.99 25.63 5.37
N ALA A 148 -38.43 24.97 4.30
CA ALA A 148 -38.61 23.52 4.30
C ALA A 148 -37.25 22.82 4.52
N PRO A 149 -37.18 21.76 5.33
CA PRO A 149 -35.95 20.99 5.51
C PRO A 149 -35.52 20.34 4.19
N ILE A 150 -34.21 20.40 3.89
CA ILE A 150 -33.64 19.77 2.71
C ILE A 150 -32.76 18.60 3.18
N PRO A 151 -33.04 17.35 2.75
CA PRO A 151 -32.23 16.20 3.14
C PRO A 151 -30.77 16.33 2.67
N VAL A 152 -29.84 16.14 3.60
CA VAL A 152 -28.40 16.02 3.33
C VAL A 152 -28.04 14.54 3.54
N THR A 153 -28.10 13.76 2.46
CA THR A 153 -28.09 12.28 2.53
C THR A 153 -26.72 11.65 2.77
N GLN A 154 -25.64 12.44 2.68
CA GLN A 154 -24.27 11.98 2.85
C GLN A 154 -23.37 13.12 3.32
N LEU A 155 -22.19 12.77 3.82
CA LEU A 155 -21.14 13.72 4.16
C LEU A 155 -20.60 14.35 2.86
N TYR A 156 -21.00 15.59 2.60
CA TYR A 156 -20.44 16.38 1.51
C TYR A 156 -19.16 17.06 1.96
N TYR A 157 -18.04 16.77 1.31
CA TYR A 157 -16.74 17.40 1.57
C TYR A 157 -16.44 18.57 0.62
N GLN A 158 -17.36 18.86 -0.30
CA GLN A 158 -17.34 20.02 -1.20
C GLN A 158 -18.70 20.72 -1.14
N ALA A 159 -18.77 21.97 -1.61
CA ALA A 159 -20.03 22.68 -1.72
C ALA A 159 -20.98 21.94 -2.69
N GLN A 160 -22.26 21.82 -2.33
CA GLN A 160 -23.24 21.10 -3.14
C GLN A 160 -24.53 21.89 -3.32
N TYR A 161 -25.08 21.84 -4.53
CA TYR A 161 -26.40 22.41 -4.81
C TYR A 161 -27.48 21.37 -4.54
N LEU A 162 -28.30 21.62 -3.52
CA LEU A 162 -29.39 20.73 -3.13
C LEU A 162 -30.73 21.36 -3.52
N THR A 163 -31.58 20.57 -4.16
CA THR A 163 -32.90 21.03 -4.61
C THR A 163 -33.92 20.89 -3.49
N CYS A 164 -34.63 21.96 -3.17
CA CYS A 164 -35.71 21.93 -2.19
C CYS A 164 -36.93 21.19 -2.75
N THR A 165 -37.40 20.15 -2.06
CA THR A 165 -38.61 19.40 -2.43
C THR A 165 -39.90 20.19 -2.19
N GLY A 166 -39.88 21.22 -1.35
CA GLY A 166 -41.04 22.06 -1.04
C GLY A 166 -41.35 23.10 -2.12
N CYS A 167 -40.34 23.83 -2.61
CA CYS A 167 -40.54 24.93 -3.56
C CYS A 167 -39.71 24.82 -4.86
N GLY A 168 -38.91 23.77 -5.03
CA GLY A 168 -38.07 23.55 -6.21
C GLY A 168 -36.82 24.44 -6.31
N THR A 169 -36.61 25.37 -5.36
CA THR A 169 -35.43 26.25 -5.38
C THR A 169 -34.16 25.49 -5.00
N GLN A 170 -33.03 25.83 -5.63
CA GLN A 170 -31.72 25.32 -5.24
C GLN A 170 -31.15 26.09 -4.05
N THR A 171 -30.63 25.36 -3.06
CA THR A 171 -29.91 25.90 -1.91
C THR A 171 -28.53 25.26 -1.85
N THR A 172 -27.49 26.05 -1.58
CA THR A 172 -26.13 25.54 -1.47
C THR A 172 -25.85 25.05 -0.05
N PHE A 173 -25.46 23.79 0.08
CA PHE A 173 -24.87 23.24 1.30
C PHE A 173 -23.37 23.53 1.30
N MET A 174 -22.86 24.13 2.39
CA MET A 174 -21.45 24.48 2.54
C MET A 174 -20.80 23.62 3.62
N PRO A 175 -19.76 22.84 3.31
CA PRO A 175 -19.07 22.02 4.30
C PRO A 175 -18.25 22.87 5.28
N SER A 176 -18.11 22.41 6.52
CA SER A 176 -17.15 22.95 7.46
C SER A 176 -15.70 22.69 7.01
N THR A 177 -14.71 23.22 7.73
CA THR A 177 -13.30 22.88 7.50
C THR A 177 -13.04 21.39 7.75
N ALA A 178 -13.58 20.82 8.85
CA ALA A 178 -13.41 19.39 9.14
C ALA A 178 -14.04 18.52 8.05
N MET A 179 -15.25 18.87 7.58
CA MET A 179 -15.89 18.17 6.48
C MET A 179 -15.09 18.21 5.17
N ARG A 180 -14.44 19.35 4.87
CA ARG A 180 -13.55 19.47 3.70
C ARG A 180 -12.31 18.57 3.81
N ASN A 181 -11.83 18.33 5.02
CA ASN A 181 -10.68 17.46 5.28
C ASN A 181 -11.06 15.97 5.44
N ALA A 182 -12.36 15.63 5.40
CA ALA A 182 -12.83 14.26 5.55
C ALA A 182 -12.19 13.25 4.57
N PRO A 183 -11.92 13.58 3.29
CA PRO A 183 -11.24 12.67 2.38
C PRO A 183 -9.84 12.25 2.87
N GLN A 184 -9.03 13.21 3.31
CA GLN A 184 -7.68 12.95 3.82
C GLN A 184 -7.71 12.07 5.07
N ALA A 185 -8.60 12.40 6.02
CA ALA A 185 -8.76 11.60 7.24
C ALA A 185 -9.27 10.18 6.93
N ALA A 186 -10.16 10.04 5.95
CA ALA A 186 -10.67 8.73 5.52
C ALA A 186 -9.59 7.87 4.84
N GLU A 187 -8.73 8.47 4.00
CA GLU A 187 -7.58 7.77 3.39
C GLU A 187 -6.57 7.32 4.46
N ALA A 188 -6.20 8.19 5.38
CA ALA A 188 -5.30 7.83 6.49
C ALA A 188 -5.89 6.69 7.34
N LEU A 189 -7.19 6.74 7.67
CA LEU A 189 -7.84 5.66 8.41
C LEU A 189 -7.89 4.35 7.62
N ALA A 190 -8.14 4.41 6.31
CA ALA A 190 -8.17 3.23 5.47
C ALA A 190 -6.79 2.55 5.43
N GLU A 191 -5.73 3.32 5.19
CA GLU A 191 -4.34 2.85 5.22
C GLU A 191 -3.98 2.22 6.57
N LEU A 192 -4.23 2.92 7.67
CA LEU A 192 -3.93 2.43 9.02
C LEU A 192 -4.64 1.11 9.33
N ARG A 193 -5.91 0.98 8.92
CA ARG A 193 -6.70 -0.24 9.13
C ARG A 193 -6.23 -1.41 8.27
N THR A 194 -5.58 -1.16 7.14
CA THR A 194 -5.11 -2.19 6.21
C THR A 194 -3.60 -2.39 6.20
N ARG A 195 -2.85 -1.64 7.02
CA ARG A 195 -1.38 -1.72 7.11
C ARG A 195 -0.86 -3.13 7.37
N HIS A 196 -1.52 -3.90 8.23
CA HIS A 196 -1.15 -5.30 8.50
C HIS A 196 -1.17 -6.18 7.24
N ILE A 197 -1.96 -5.84 6.23
CA ILE A 197 -1.97 -6.55 4.93
C ILE A 197 -0.75 -6.12 4.11
N GLU A 198 -0.41 -4.84 4.11
CA GLU A 198 0.79 -4.32 3.43
C GLU A 198 2.08 -4.90 4.02
N GLU A 199 2.19 -4.95 5.35
CA GLU A 199 3.31 -5.58 6.06
C GLU A 199 3.45 -7.07 5.70
N GLU A 200 2.32 -7.79 5.62
CA GLU A 200 2.30 -9.19 5.19
C GLU A 200 2.74 -9.35 3.73
N ASN A 201 2.27 -8.46 2.85
CA ASN A 201 2.66 -8.43 1.45
C ASN A 201 4.17 -8.22 1.30
N TYR A 202 4.71 -7.24 2.02
CA TYR A 202 6.14 -6.94 2.04
C TYR A 202 6.95 -8.15 2.46
N ARG A 203 6.58 -8.77 3.58
CA ARG A 203 7.24 -9.97 4.11
C ARG A 203 7.25 -11.12 3.10
N ILE A 204 6.16 -11.32 2.37
CA ILE A 204 6.09 -12.38 1.36
C ILE A 204 6.96 -12.02 0.14
N ALA A 205 6.92 -10.77 -0.30
CA ALA A 205 7.69 -10.29 -1.45
C ALA A 205 9.21 -10.42 -1.23
N THR A 206 9.69 -10.24 0.00
CA THR A 206 11.11 -10.36 0.36
C THR A 206 11.51 -11.75 0.83
N SER A 207 10.56 -12.67 1.04
CA SER A 207 10.88 -14.03 1.50
C SER A 207 11.51 -14.92 0.41
N PRO A 208 12.54 -15.72 0.74
CA PRO A 208 13.09 -16.71 -0.19
C PRO A 208 12.02 -17.70 -0.66
N GLY A 209 11.80 -17.77 -1.98
CA GLY A 209 10.75 -18.62 -2.57
C GLY A 209 9.38 -17.95 -2.68
N GLY A 210 9.27 -16.66 -2.35
CA GLY A 210 8.11 -15.84 -2.68
C GLY A 210 7.81 -15.89 -4.18
N TRP A 211 6.59 -16.26 -4.53
CA TRP A 211 6.21 -16.48 -5.92
C TRP A 211 5.75 -15.15 -6.54
N VAL A 212 6.34 -14.72 -7.66
CA VAL A 212 6.06 -13.44 -8.35
C VAL A 212 4.54 -13.19 -8.54
N GLY A 213 3.78 -14.21 -8.94
CA GLY A 213 2.32 -14.10 -9.09
C GLY A 213 1.54 -13.96 -7.78
N GLN A 214 2.11 -14.40 -6.67
CA GLN A 214 1.55 -14.23 -5.34
C GLN A 214 1.68 -12.77 -4.87
N VAL A 215 2.80 -12.11 -5.15
CA VAL A 215 3.07 -10.72 -4.72
C VAL A 215 2.06 -9.74 -5.31
N ILE A 216 1.80 -9.83 -6.62
CA ILE A 216 0.80 -8.96 -7.25
C ILE A 216 -0.63 -9.24 -6.76
N MET A 217 -0.99 -10.49 -6.50
CA MET A 217 -2.32 -10.80 -5.94
C MET A 217 -2.48 -10.27 -4.51
N LEU A 218 -1.42 -10.32 -3.72
CA LEU A 218 -1.33 -9.74 -2.40
C LEU A 218 -1.49 -8.21 -2.45
N HIS A 219 -0.82 -7.54 -3.38
CA HIS A 219 -0.99 -6.10 -3.61
C HIS A 219 -2.44 -5.75 -4.04
N ILE A 220 -3.03 -6.50 -4.98
CA ILE A 220 -4.44 -6.32 -5.37
C ILE A 220 -5.36 -6.48 -4.17
N ASN A 221 -5.13 -7.47 -3.30
CA ASN A 221 -5.92 -7.69 -2.10
C ASN A 221 -5.80 -6.52 -1.11
N TYR A 222 -4.60 -5.97 -0.93
CA TYR A 222 -4.37 -4.77 -0.11
C TYR A 222 -5.14 -3.57 -0.65
N GLU A 223 -4.98 -3.24 -1.94
CA GLU A 223 -5.68 -2.12 -2.60
C GLU A 223 -7.21 -2.25 -2.49
N LEU A 224 -7.75 -3.46 -2.72
CA LEU A 224 -9.19 -3.72 -2.57
C LEU A 224 -9.64 -3.61 -1.11
N ALA A 225 -8.84 -4.06 -0.14
CA ALA A 225 -9.15 -3.94 1.28
C ALA A 225 -9.18 -2.47 1.72
N GLN A 226 -8.18 -1.68 1.31
CA GLN A 226 -8.10 -0.26 1.60
C GLN A 226 -9.29 0.48 0.98
N HIS A 227 -9.62 0.16 -0.27
CA HIS A 227 -10.80 0.73 -0.92
C HIS A 227 -12.11 0.36 -0.21
N ARG A 228 -12.21 -0.83 0.38
CA ARG A 228 -13.38 -1.25 1.16
C ARG A 228 -13.52 -0.44 2.44
N GLU A 229 -12.42 -0.07 3.10
CA GLU A 229 -12.44 0.89 4.21
C GLU A 229 -12.90 2.28 3.72
N LEU A 230 -12.40 2.76 2.59
CA LEU A 230 -12.84 4.03 2.01
C LEU A 230 -14.34 4.03 1.67
N VAL A 231 -14.88 2.94 1.13
CA VAL A 231 -16.32 2.82 0.86
C VAL A 231 -17.13 2.90 2.16
N ARG A 232 -16.63 2.34 3.26
CA ARG A 232 -17.29 2.42 4.58
C ARG A 232 -17.27 3.83 5.17
N LEU A 233 -16.17 4.54 4.98
CA LEU A 233 -15.96 5.87 5.55
C LEU A 233 -16.63 6.97 4.70
N LEU A 234 -16.37 6.98 3.39
CA LEU A 234 -16.80 8.06 2.51
C LEU A 234 -17.19 7.53 1.11
N PRO A 235 -18.37 6.88 0.98
CA PRO A 235 -18.77 6.15 -0.24
C PRO A 235 -18.65 6.96 -1.54
N ALA A 236 -19.22 8.17 -1.58
CA ALA A 236 -19.18 9.01 -2.78
C ALA A 236 -17.77 9.52 -3.13
N TYR A 237 -16.87 9.61 -2.15
CA TYR A 237 -15.47 9.89 -2.44
C TYR A 237 -14.77 8.64 -2.98
N ALA A 238 -15.00 7.48 -2.37
CA ALA A 238 -14.42 6.21 -2.79
C ALA A 238 -14.71 5.92 -4.27
N GLU A 239 -15.92 6.21 -4.76
CA GLU A 239 -16.27 6.09 -6.18
C GLU A 239 -15.30 6.86 -7.11
N THR A 240 -14.82 8.03 -6.69
CA THR A 240 -13.86 8.83 -7.47
C THR A 240 -12.43 8.28 -7.45
N ARG A 241 -12.14 7.32 -6.56
CA ARG A 241 -10.80 6.73 -6.35
C ARG A 241 -10.60 5.41 -7.07
N VAL A 242 -11.64 4.84 -7.69
CA VAL A 242 -11.54 3.55 -8.42
C VAL A 242 -10.47 3.59 -9.51
N ASP A 243 -10.41 4.67 -10.30
CA ASP A 243 -9.39 4.80 -11.35
C ASP A 243 -7.97 4.96 -10.80
N PHE A 244 -7.81 5.53 -9.60
CA PHE A 244 -6.51 5.63 -8.95
C PHE A 244 -6.02 4.25 -8.50
N LEU A 245 -6.88 3.49 -7.81
CA LEU A 245 -6.62 2.11 -7.42
C LEU A 245 -6.20 1.24 -8.61
N ARG A 246 -6.94 1.33 -9.73
CA ARG A 246 -6.64 0.54 -10.93
C ARG A 246 -5.27 0.88 -11.51
N LYS A 247 -4.90 2.16 -11.53
CA LYS A 247 -3.59 2.60 -12.01
C LYS A 247 -2.46 2.09 -11.11
N SER A 248 -2.64 2.14 -9.78
CA SER A 248 -1.69 1.58 -8.80
C SER A 248 -1.40 0.11 -9.10
N ILE A 249 -2.46 -0.70 -9.25
CA ILE A 249 -2.33 -2.13 -9.57
C ILE A 249 -1.62 -2.37 -10.91
N VAL A 250 -1.92 -1.58 -11.95
CA VAL A 250 -1.26 -1.73 -13.26
C VAL A 250 0.21 -1.35 -13.19
N GLU A 251 0.55 -0.31 -12.42
CA GLU A 251 1.93 0.10 -12.19
C GLU A 251 2.71 -1.00 -11.45
N GLU A 252 2.17 -1.53 -10.35
CA GLU A 252 2.73 -2.67 -9.64
C GLU A 252 2.97 -3.86 -10.57
N ALA A 253 1.96 -4.20 -11.38
CA ALA A 253 1.98 -5.37 -12.24
C ALA A 253 2.97 -5.31 -13.41
N ARG A 254 3.31 -4.09 -13.88
CA ARG A 254 4.08 -3.89 -15.12
C ARG A 254 5.44 -3.25 -14.91
N THR A 255 5.68 -2.61 -13.77
CA THR A 255 6.91 -1.83 -13.55
C THR A 255 7.82 -2.39 -12.47
N LYS A 256 7.28 -3.17 -11.53
CA LYS A 256 8.07 -3.70 -10.41
C LYS A 256 8.77 -5.00 -10.78
N GLY A 257 10.05 -5.12 -10.43
CA GLY A 257 10.89 -6.27 -10.79
C GLY A 257 10.39 -7.61 -10.23
N HIS A 258 9.67 -7.56 -9.11
CA HIS A 258 9.05 -8.71 -8.45
C HIS A 258 7.67 -9.10 -9.01
N THR A 259 7.17 -8.39 -10.04
CA THR A 259 5.99 -8.82 -10.81
C THR A 259 6.34 -8.89 -12.30
N LYS A 260 6.20 -10.07 -12.90
CA LYS A 260 6.46 -10.26 -14.33
C LYS A 260 5.22 -10.81 -15.03
N LEU A 261 4.47 -9.93 -15.70
CA LEU A 261 3.37 -10.33 -16.58
C LEU A 261 3.75 -10.33 -18.06
N GLU A 262 4.89 -9.74 -18.41
CA GLU A 262 5.36 -9.57 -19.78
C GLU A 262 6.87 -9.82 -19.87
N PRO A 263 7.41 -10.20 -21.05
CA PRO A 263 6.67 -10.46 -22.29
C PRO A 263 5.90 -11.79 -22.27
N ALA A 264 4.74 -11.84 -22.93
CA ALA A 264 4.03 -13.08 -23.15
C ALA A 264 4.86 -14.13 -23.90
N GLY A 265 4.66 -15.41 -23.58
CA GLY A 265 5.34 -16.53 -24.22
C GLY A 265 6.58 -17.02 -23.49
N THR A 266 6.89 -16.48 -22.32
CA THR A 266 7.97 -16.95 -21.45
C THR A 266 7.40 -17.62 -20.20
N ARG A 267 8.10 -18.61 -19.67
CA ARG A 267 7.61 -19.45 -18.57
C ARG A 267 7.25 -18.61 -17.35
N GLU A 268 8.14 -17.72 -16.92
CA GLU A 268 7.91 -16.92 -15.73
C GLU A 268 6.70 -15.99 -15.92
N ALA A 269 6.64 -15.27 -17.03
CA ALA A 269 5.56 -14.33 -17.32
C ALA A 269 4.21 -15.02 -17.53
N ASP A 270 4.17 -16.15 -18.25
CA ASP A 270 2.93 -16.87 -18.54
C ASP A 270 2.37 -17.54 -17.29
N VAL A 271 3.20 -18.21 -16.48
CA VAL A 271 2.72 -18.86 -15.26
C VAL A 271 2.25 -17.79 -14.27
N THR A 272 2.97 -16.68 -14.16
CA THR A 272 2.56 -15.52 -13.34
C THR A 272 1.20 -14.99 -13.79
N TYR A 273 1.05 -14.71 -15.09
CA TYR A 273 -0.19 -14.20 -15.66
C TYR A 273 -1.39 -15.11 -15.37
N TYR A 274 -1.27 -16.42 -15.61
CA TYR A 274 -2.40 -17.33 -15.41
C TYR A 274 -2.69 -17.60 -13.93
N ASN A 275 -1.70 -17.53 -13.04
CA ASN A 275 -1.95 -17.58 -11.60
C ASN A 275 -2.75 -16.35 -11.14
N VAL A 276 -2.38 -15.15 -11.59
CA VAL A 276 -3.13 -13.91 -11.32
C VAL A 276 -4.56 -14.00 -11.86
N MET A 277 -4.72 -14.42 -13.12
CA MET A 277 -6.05 -14.57 -13.71
C MET A 277 -6.91 -15.60 -12.97
N GLY A 278 -6.33 -16.74 -12.58
CA GLY A 278 -7.03 -17.74 -11.77
C GLY A 278 -7.53 -17.16 -10.44
N SER A 279 -6.64 -16.51 -9.69
CA SER A 279 -7.00 -15.88 -8.41
C SER A 279 -8.03 -14.75 -8.54
N LEU A 280 -7.99 -13.96 -9.62
CA LEU A 280 -9.02 -12.97 -9.93
C LEU A 280 -10.35 -13.65 -10.31
N GLY A 281 -10.32 -14.79 -10.99
CA GLY A 281 -11.48 -15.62 -11.26
C GLY A 281 -12.16 -16.12 -9.98
N ASP A 282 -11.37 -16.60 -9.03
CA ASP A 282 -11.86 -17.04 -7.71
C ASP A 282 -12.46 -15.89 -6.92
N THR A 283 -11.74 -14.76 -6.88
CA THR A 283 -12.22 -13.52 -6.26
C THR A 283 -13.56 -13.09 -6.86
N MET A 284 -13.69 -13.10 -8.19
CA MET A 284 -14.93 -12.75 -8.89
C MET A 284 -16.07 -13.73 -8.57
N ARG A 285 -15.81 -15.04 -8.50
CA ARG A 285 -16.81 -16.05 -8.09
C ARG A 285 -17.31 -15.77 -6.67
N ASN A 286 -16.40 -15.50 -5.74
CA ASN A 286 -16.72 -15.22 -4.34
C ASN A 286 -17.54 -13.93 -4.18
N LEU A 287 -17.15 -12.84 -4.87
CA LEU A 287 -17.88 -11.57 -4.82
C LEU A 287 -19.30 -11.70 -5.40
N ARG A 288 -19.46 -12.42 -6.51
CA ARG A 288 -20.77 -12.70 -7.10
C ARG A 288 -21.64 -13.56 -6.19
N ALA A 289 -21.07 -14.60 -5.56
CA ALA A 289 -21.78 -15.43 -4.58
C ALA A 289 -22.23 -14.63 -3.36
N ALA A 290 -21.41 -13.67 -2.92
CA ALA A 290 -21.73 -12.73 -1.84
C ALA A 290 -22.65 -11.58 -2.26
N GLN A 291 -23.03 -11.49 -3.54
CA GLN A 291 -23.80 -10.38 -4.13
C GLN A 291 -23.14 -9.00 -3.95
N ASP A 292 -21.80 -8.96 -3.82
CA ASP A 292 -21.02 -7.73 -3.75
C ASP A 292 -20.77 -7.16 -5.15
N THR A 293 -21.82 -6.55 -5.72
CA THR A 293 -21.78 -6.01 -7.08
C THR A 293 -20.79 -4.86 -7.25
N GLN A 294 -20.55 -4.08 -6.20
CA GLN A 294 -19.62 -2.96 -6.26
C GLN A 294 -18.19 -3.46 -6.46
N PHE A 295 -17.72 -4.39 -5.62
CA PHE A 295 -16.38 -4.94 -5.77
C PHE A 295 -16.24 -5.87 -6.97
N ALA A 296 -17.30 -6.60 -7.35
CA ALA A 296 -17.29 -7.38 -8.58
C ALA A 296 -17.01 -6.49 -9.80
N ASN A 297 -17.62 -5.31 -9.88
CA ASN A 297 -17.36 -4.35 -10.97
C ASN A 297 -15.91 -3.84 -10.96
N ILE A 298 -15.35 -3.54 -9.78
CA ILE A 298 -13.95 -3.11 -9.65
C ILE A 298 -13.00 -4.21 -10.12
N VAL A 299 -13.21 -5.45 -9.68
CA VAL A 299 -12.41 -6.60 -10.11
C VAL A 299 -12.54 -6.86 -11.60
N GLU A 300 -13.73 -6.66 -12.20
CA GLU A 300 -13.89 -6.77 -13.65
C GLU A 300 -13.01 -5.77 -14.40
N LEU A 301 -12.97 -4.52 -13.92
CA LEU A 301 -12.11 -3.49 -14.49
C LEU A 301 -10.62 -3.83 -14.36
N ILE A 302 -10.19 -4.35 -13.20
CA ILE A 302 -8.82 -4.83 -12.99
C ILE A 302 -8.48 -5.95 -13.97
N VAL A 303 -9.36 -6.95 -14.14
CA VAL A 303 -9.18 -8.03 -15.11
C VAL A 303 -9.01 -7.46 -16.51
N ARG A 304 -9.83 -6.46 -16.90
CA ARG A 304 -9.72 -5.82 -18.22
C ARG A 304 -8.38 -5.08 -18.42
N ASP A 305 -7.85 -4.44 -17.39
CA ASP A 305 -6.59 -3.68 -17.47
C ASP A 305 -5.36 -4.61 -17.56
N LEU A 306 -5.43 -5.77 -16.90
CA LEU A 306 -4.35 -6.76 -16.90
C LEU A 306 -4.44 -7.78 -18.04
N ALA A 307 -5.63 -7.97 -18.63
CA ALA A 307 -5.85 -9.00 -19.64
C ALA A 307 -5.01 -8.81 -20.90
N ARG A 308 -4.38 -9.90 -21.35
CA ARG A 308 -3.78 -9.99 -22.68
C ARG A 308 -4.86 -10.03 -23.77
N PRO A 309 -4.62 -9.46 -24.96
CA PRO A 309 -5.57 -9.49 -26.07
C PRO A 309 -6.04 -10.91 -26.39
N GLY A 310 -7.36 -11.12 -26.39
CA GLY A 310 -7.96 -12.42 -26.76
C GLY A 310 -7.84 -13.52 -25.69
N CYS A 311 -7.40 -13.23 -24.47
CA CYS A 311 -7.27 -14.24 -23.41
C CYS A 311 -8.63 -14.88 -23.06
N GLU A 312 -8.77 -16.19 -23.29
CA GLU A 312 -10.00 -16.94 -22.98
C GLU A 312 -10.34 -16.93 -21.49
N VAL A 313 -9.33 -17.07 -20.61
CA VAL A 313 -9.54 -17.07 -19.14
C VAL A 313 -10.09 -15.71 -18.68
N ALA A 314 -9.46 -14.61 -19.10
CA ALA A 314 -9.93 -13.26 -18.74
C ALA A 314 -11.36 -13.00 -19.23
N ASN A 315 -11.66 -13.36 -20.48
CA ASN A 315 -13.01 -13.26 -21.03
C ASN A 315 -14.03 -14.10 -20.24
N ALA A 316 -13.65 -15.30 -19.80
CA ALA A 316 -14.51 -16.15 -18.99
C ALA A 316 -14.79 -15.56 -17.61
N ILE A 317 -13.80 -14.92 -16.96
CA ILE A 317 -13.98 -14.23 -15.68
C ILE A 317 -15.00 -13.09 -15.84
N ILE A 318 -14.77 -12.21 -16.82
CA ILE A 318 -15.63 -11.07 -17.14
C ILE A 318 -17.07 -11.57 -17.38
N ASN A 319 -17.25 -12.57 -18.23
CA ASN A 319 -18.57 -13.07 -18.63
C ASN A 319 -19.22 -14.04 -17.63
N GLY A 320 -18.57 -14.37 -16.52
CA GLY A 320 -19.11 -15.27 -15.49
C GLY A 320 -19.21 -16.73 -15.90
N THR A 321 -18.29 -17.16 -16.77
CA THR A 321 -18.14 -18.55 -17.24
C THR A 321 -16.82 -19.17 -16.83
N TYR A 322 -16.04 -18.49 -15.98
CA TYR A 322 -14.79 -19.00 -15.41
C TYR A 322 -15.01 -20.28 -14.60
N THR A 323 -14.10 -21.24 -14.78
CA THR A 323 -14.08 -22.55 -14.09
C THR A 323 -12.63 -22.92 -13.78
N ASP A 324 -12.44 -23.78 -12.77
CA ASP A 324 -11.12 -24.25 -12.37
C ASP A 324 -10.49 -25.09 -13.49
N GLU A 325 -11.29 -25.88 -14.22
CA GLU A 325 -10.82 -26.68 -15.36
C GLU A 325 -10.30 -25.80 -16.51
N LEU A 326 -10.94 -24.65 -16.76
CA LEU A 326 -10.47 -23.69 -17.76
C LEU A 326 -9.12 -23.09 -17.35
N TRP A 327 -8.97 -22.72 -16.08
CA TRP A 327 -7.71 -22.22 -15.56
C TRP A 327 -6.60 -23.29 -15.62
N GLU A 328 -6.86 -24.50 -15.13
CA GLU A 328 -5.90 -25.61 -15.13
C GLU A 328 -5.35 -25.91 -16.53
N LYS A 329 -6.22 -25.89 -17.55
CA LYS A 329 -5.82 -26.04 -18.96
C LYS A 329 -4.74 -25.02 -19.34
N TYR A 330 -4.94 -23.74 -19.01
CA TYR A 330 -4.03 -22.67 -19.40
C TYR A 330 -2.78 -22.57 -18.52
N ALA A 331 -2.91 -22.86 -17.23
CA ALA A 331 -1.77 -23.01 -16.33
C ALA A 331 -0.81 -24.11 -16.83
N ALA A 332 -1.35 -25.26 -17.26
CA ALA A 332 -0.54 -26.34 -17.85
C ALA A 332 0.10 -25.97 -19.20
N ILE A 333 -0.50 -25.06 -19.97
CA ILE A 333 0.12 -24.51 -21.19
C ILE A 333 1.28 -23.59 -20.79
N ALA A 334 1.07 -22.68 -19.85
CA ALA A 334 2.08 -21.74 -19.37
C ALA A 334 3.32 -22.41 -18.78
N SER A 335 3.15 -23.50 -18.01
CA SER A 335 4.30 -24.25 -17.46
C SER A 335 5.18 -24.89 -18.55
N ARG A 336 4.67 -25.02 -19.78
CA ARG A 336 5.40 -25.55 -20.94
C ARG A 336 6.01 -24.45 -21.81
N SER A 337 5.80 -23.17 -21.49
CA SER A 337 6.48 -22.07 -22.16
C SER A 337 8.01 -22.16 -21.95
N PRO A 338 8.81 -21.63 -22.90
CA PRO A 338 10.28 -21.61 -22.79
C PRO A 338 10.73 -20.78 -21.59
N GLU A 339 11.88 -21.14 -21.01
CA GLU A 339 12.51 -20.33 -19.96
C GLU A 339 12.99 -18.99 -20.53
N ASP A 340 12.96 -17.96 -19.69
CA ASP A 340 13.61 -16.68 -19.96
C ASP A 340 15.13 -16.92 -19.99
N TYR A 341 15.79 -16.65 -21.12
CA TYR A 341 17.24 -16.73 -21.29
C TYR A 341 17.91 -15.37 -21.11
#